data_AF-A0A197JWM6-F1
#
_entry.id   AF-A0A197JWM6-F1
#
_cell.length_a   1.000
_cell.length_b   1.000
_cell.length_c   1.000
_cell.angle_alpha   90.00
_cell.angle_beta   90.00
_cell.angle_gamma   90.00
#
_symmetry.space_group_name_H-M   'P 1'
#
loop_
_entity.id
_entity.type
_entity.pdbx_description
1 polymer ?
#
loop_
_entity_poly.entity_id
_entity_poly.type
_entity_poly.pdbx_seq_one_letter_code
_entity_poly.pdbx_strand_id
1 'polypeptide(L)'
;MAAECMNKTQKCTSTSNNNNSNNSVNNTNNNLSNKDLPPTPPGPPPSFSLPTRSRRRTESNSETDSMTSPTGSLAPMMLPAMGTNLTRNGSTNGGIIPQDVLRSMDPKDVQRVVSSTVIASRVYKVLNPEHIESLKKEQEGLQQFVEAMNVSLHIETRMRDASYSLIRLHECNLNIDAVKAANSQLHATTFKMDQIVQKSQQAMWRLMAIQRLLLQHETAVLNAGLRRLDNENRDLSRAVMNLETARGQEKEEKLRWKKEHTRLKVQSILLTPTSPITATAASEVPVPPTPQLQLVQEQLSAMENYAKELSEDVLQKDEKLGELRSELVAVKGWADDFEASLQQAKKDSSSDATVAVVEKTLQEQSRLTYSRRRTLPSSPPPPLLARRVRQMTTPRPLTLPRTPRLLE
;
A
#
# COMPACT_ATOMS: atom_id res chain seq x y z
N MET A 1 4.89 34.23 75.50
CA MET A 1 4.03 33.35 74.68
C MET A 1 4.94 32.50 73.82
N ALA A 2 5.34 31.37 74.37
CA ALA A 2 6.20 30.35 73.78
C ALA A 2 5.43 29.02 73.79
N ALA A 3 5.98 28.02 73.09
CA ALA A 3 5.51 26.64 72.91
C ALA A 3 4.49 26.48 71.75
N GLU A 4 4.44 25.42 70.94
CA GLU A 4 5.14 24.13 70.89
C GLU A 4 4.70 23.39 69.61
N CYS A 5 5.28 22.20 69.38
CA CYS A 5 4.84 21.10 68.49
C CYS A 5 5.27 21.14 67.00
N MET A 6 5.77 20.07 66.40
CA MET A 6 6.19 18.74 66.89
C MET A 6 6.95 18.04 65.75
N ASN A 7 8.02 17.33 66.11
CA ASN A 7 8.80 16.45 65.24
C ASN A 7 7.97 15.27 64.71
N LYS A 8 8.19 14.90 63.45
CA LYS A 8 7.93 13.53 62.96
C LYS A 8 9.01 13.08 61.99
N THR A 9 9.98 12.39 62.56
CA THR A 9 10.96 11.52 61.92
C THR A 9 10.25 10.32 61.29
N GLN A 10 10.39 10.12 59.97
CA GLN A 10 10.01 8.89 59.29
C GLN A 10 11.25 8.21 58.67
N LYS A 11 11.83 7.33 59.48
CA LYS A 11 12.33 5.99 59.17
C LYS A 11 12.53 5.67 57.67
N CYS A 12 13.73 5.91 57.15
CA CYS A 12 14.20 5.29 55.91
C CYS A 12 14.69 3.86 56.22
N THR A 13 13.92 2.85 55.79
CA THR A 13 14.39 1.47 55.71
C THR A 13 15.06 1.26 54.36
N SER A 14 16.37 1.02 54.41
CA SER A 14 17.18 0.58 53.29
C SER A 14 16.82 -0.86 52.94
N THR A 15 16.12 -1.07 51.82
CA THR A 15 16.08 -2.38 51.16
C THR A 15 17.02 -2.31 49.96
N SER A 16 18.24 -2.80 50.21
CA SER A 16 19.17 -3.23 49.17
C SER A 16 18.48 -4.30 48.34
N ASN A 17 18.25 -4.02 47.06
CA ASN A 17 17.98 -5.07 46.07
C ASN A 17 19.00 -4.92 44.94
N ASN A 18 20.09 -5.63 45.18
CA ASN A 18 21.14 -5.97 44.24
C ASN A 18 20.52 -6.92 43.21
N ASN A 19 20.48 -6.55 41.92
CA ASN A 19 20.43 -7.51 40.81
C ASN A 19 20.78 -6.85 39.47
N ASN A 20 21.96 -7.22 39.00
CA ASN A 20 22.24 -7.62 37.61
C ASN A 20 22.27 -6.53 36.53
N SER A 21 23.44 -5.92 36.36
CA SER A 21 23.86 -5.27 35.11
C SER A 21 25.00 -6.06 34.46
N ASN A 22 24.63 -7.18 33.83
CA ASN A 22 25.39 -7.73 32.72
C ASN A 22 24.76 -7.22 31.43
N ASN A 23 25.41 -6.25 30.79
CA ASN A 23 25.55 -6.19 29.33
C ASN A 23 26.65 -5.20 28.97
N SER A 24 27.86 -5.75 29.02
CA SER A 24 29.01 -5.30 28.25
C SER A 24 28.69 -5.45 26.76
N VAL A 25 28.54 -4.33 26.05
CA VAL A 25 28.68 -4.28 24.59
C VAL A 25 29.72 -3.23 24.27
N ASN A 26 30.96 -3.70 24.23
CA ASN A 26 32.02 -3.37 23.28
C ASN A 26 31.91 -2.02 22.56
N ASN A 27 32.54 -1.02 23.15
CA ASN A 27 32.97 0.18 22.46
C ASN A 27 34.35 -0.10 21.85
N THR A 28 34.39 -0.68 20.64
CA THR A 28 35.61 -0.85 19.87
C THR A 28 35.97 0.45 19.16
N ASN A 29 36.96 1.12 19.74
CA ASN A 29 37.77 2.13 19.08
C ASN A 29 38.41 1.54 17.80
N ASN A 30 37.96 1.99 16.63
CA ASN A 30 38.72 1.86 15.39
C ASN A 30 39.34 3.20 15.04
N ASN A 31 40.56 3.35 15.53
CA ASN A 31 41.53 4.34 15.12
C ASN A 31 42.24 3.75 13.87
N LEU A 32 41.75 4.07 12.67
CA LEU A 32 42.38 3.69 11.40
C LEU A 32 42.91 4.94 10.70
N SER A 33 44.23 5.07 10.83
CA SER A 33 45.20 5.66 9.91
C SER A 33 44.65 6.07 8.52
N ASN A 34 44.44 7.37 8.33
CA ASN A 34 44.43 7.99 7.00
C ASN A 34 45.85 8.45 6.67
N LYS A 35 46.61 7.58 6.00
CA LYS A 35 47.76 7.96 5.18
C LYS A 35 47.54 7.35 3.79
N ASP A 36 47.79 8.18 2.80
CA ASP A 36 48.02 7.84 1.40
C ASP A 36 46.77 7.53 0.54
N LEU A 37 46.17 8.58 -0.02
CA LEU A 37 45.46 8.52 -1.31
C LEU A 37 45.96 9.65 -2.24
N PRO A 38 46.13 9.37 -3.55
CA PRO A 38 46.65 10.31 -4.54
C PRO A 38 45.62 11.37 -4.97
N PRO A 39 46.05 12.53 -5.50
CA PRO A 39 45.16 13.63 -5.85
C PRO A 39 44.28 13.30 -7.06
N THR A 40 42.97 13.43 -6.88
CA THR A 40 41.97 13.34 -7.94
C THR A 40 41.93 14.66 -8.74
N PRO A 41 41.82 14.63 -10.07
CA PRO A 41 41.78 15.82 -10.93
C PRO A 41 40.43 16.56 -10.82
N PRO A 42 40.40 17.91 -10.92
CA PRO A 42 39.17 18.68 -10.81
C PRO A 42 38.34 18.60 -12.10
N GLY A 43 37.15 18.01 -12.00
CA GLY A 43 36.10 18.11 -13.01
C GLY A 43 35.42 19.49 -13.02
N PRO A 44 34.74 19.86 -14.12
CA PRO A 44 34.22 21.20 -14.37
C PRO A 44 32.93 21.51 -13.59
N PRO A 45 32.67 22.78 -13.20
CA PRO A 45 31.43 23.16 -12.53
C PRO A 45 30.25 23.39 -13.50
N PRO A 46 29.02 23.18 -13.01
CA PRO A 46 27.78 23.34 -13.76
C PRO A 46 27.44 24.81 -14.01
N SER A 47 27.01 25.08 -15.24
CA SER A 47 26.44 26.34 -15.71
C SER A 47 25.08 26.64 -15.05
N PHE A 48 25.04 27.65 -14.18
CA PHE A 48 23.81 28.32 -13.76
C PHE A 48 23.69 29.66 -14.49
N SER A 49 22.75 29.74 -15.43
CA SER A 49 22.27 30.97 -16.04
C SER A 49 21.08 31.51 -15.22
N LEU A 50 21.26 32.69 -14.60
CA LEU A 50 20.19 33.50 -14.03
C LEU A 50 19.68 34.49 -15.09
N PRO A 51 18.35 34.63 -15.29
CA PRO A 51 17.80 35.74 -16.06
C PRO A 51 17.64 36.98 -15.16
N THR A 52 18.37 38.03 -15.49
CA THR A 52 18.16 39.39 -14.97
C THR A 52 16.86 39.95 -15.53
N ARG A 53 15.79 39.95 -14.72
CA ARG A 53 14.54 40.67 -15.03
C ARG A 53 14.74 42.16 -14.75
N SER A 54 15.09 42.89 -15.80
CA SER A 54 15.09 44.35 -15.87
C SER A 54 13.71 44.92 -15.52
N ARG A 55 13.61 45.60 -14.37
CA ARG A 55 12.41 46.31 -13.93
C ARG A 55 12.51 47.75 -14.46
N ARG A 56 11.98 47.97 -15.66
CA ARG A 56 11.81 49.30 -16.25
C ARG A 56 10.73 50.05 -15.44
N ARG A 57 11.15 51.13 -14.79
CA ARG A 57 10.31 52.12 -14.13
C ARG A 57 9.98 53.17 -15.19
N THR A 58 8.72 53.22 -15.62
CA THR A 58 8.17 54.33 -16.40
C THR A 58 7.06 54.93 -15.57
N GLU A 59 7.37 56.07 -14.97
CA GLU A 59 6.42 57.03 -14.44
C GLU A 59 5.80 57.75 -15.64
N SER A 60 4.47 57.72 -15.73
CA SER A 60 3.71 58.65 -16.57
C SER A 60 2.39 58.94 -15.88
N ASN A 61 2.35 60.12 -15.27
CA ASN A 61 1.12 60.84 -14.94
C ASN A 61 0.36 61.15 -16.23
N SER A 62 -0.93 60.85 -16.23
CA SER A 62 -1.93 61.59 -16.98
C SER A 62 -3.31 61.28 -16.40
N GLU A 63 -3.85 62.29 -15.72
CA GLU A 63 -5.27 62.46 -15.45
C GLU A 63 -6.05 62.47 -16.76
N THR A 64 -7.18 61.77 -16.83
CA THR A 64 -8.41 62.22 -17.51
C THR A 64 -9.54 61.22 -17.24
N ASP A 65 -10.49 61.70 -16.44
CA ASP A 65 -11.95 61.58 -16.54
C ASP A 65 -12.63 60.40 -17.27
N SER A 66 -13.57 59.84 -16.50
CA SER A 66 -14.95 59.49 -16.90
C SER A 66 -15.17 58.35 -17.91
N MET A 67 -15.78 57.26 -17.42
CA MET A 67 -17.19 56.91 -17.67
C MET A 67 -17.46 55.47 -17.21
N THR A 68 -18.38 55.38 -16.25
CA THR A 68 -19.34 54.29 -15.98
C THR A 68 -19.18 52.97 -16.76
N SER A 69 -18.91 51.89 -16.02
CA SER A 69 -19.29 50.52 -16.37
C SER A 69 -19.40 49.66 -15.10
N PRO A 70 -20.26 48.64 -15.09
CA PRO A 70 -20.91 48.15 -13.89
C PRO A 70 -19.99 47.29 -13.04
N THR A 71 -20.14 47.49 -11.73
CA THR A 71 -19.51 46.76 -10.63
C THR A 71 -19.88 45.27 -10.66
N GLY A 72 -19.20 44.52 -11.52
CA GLY A 72 -19.08 43.07 -11.42
C GLY A 72 -18.15 42.76 -10.25
N SER A 73 -18.72 42.65 -9.05
CA SER A 73 -18.04 42.24 -7.82
C SER A 73 -17.47 40.83 -7.99
N LEU A 74 -16.26 40.73 -8.53
CA LEU A 74 -15.40 39.57 -8.43
C LEU A 74 -14.93 39.49 -6.97
N ALA A 75 -15.81 38.98 -6.12
CA ALA A 75 -15.39 38.43 -4.84
C ALA A 75 -14.27 37.42 -5.17
N PRO A 76 -13.09 37.51 -4.52
CA PRO A 76 -12.10 36.47 -4.65
C PRO A 76 -12.80 35.18 -4.27
N MET A 77 -12.78 34.17 -5.14
CA MET A 77 -13.19 32.82 -4.81
C MET A 77 -12.30 32.38 -3.64
N MET A 78 -12.75 32.67 -2.42
CA MET A 78 -12.32 32.02 -1.20
C MET A 78 -12.76 30.58 -1.39
N LEU A 79 -11.85 29.76 -1.92
CA LEU A 79 -11.94 28.32 -1.81
C LEU A 79 -12.35 28.05 -0.36
N PRO A 80 -13.46 27.33 -0.12
CA PRO A 80 -13.90 27.05 1.23
C PRO A 80 -12.70 26.42 1.94
N ALA A 81 -12.21 27.09 2.98
CA ALA A 81 -11.25 26.52 3.89
C ALA A 81 -11.94 25.29 4.49
N MET A 82 -11.74 24.13 3.85
CA MET A 82 -12.19 22.86 4.37
C MET A 82 -11.53 22.71 5.73
N GLY A 83 -12.34 22.88 6.76
CA GLY A 83 -11.92 22.88 8.15
C GLY A 83 -11.10 21.63 8.42
N THR A 84 -9.89 21.85 8.89
CA THR A 84 -8.89 20.86 9.31
C THR A 84 -9.28 20.10 10.58
N ASN A 85 -10.58 19.86 10.80
CA ASN A 85 -11.11 19.20 12.00
C ASN A 85 -11.55 17.76 11.72
N LEU A 86 -10.99 17.12 10.70
CA LEU A 86 -10.84 15.67 10.71
C LEU A 86 -9.71 15.36 11.69
N THR A 87 -10.09 15.22 12.95
CA THR A 87 -9.22 14.71 14.01
C THR A 87 -8.50 13.46 13.54
N ARG A 88 -7.22 13.68 13.30
CA ARG A 88 -6.04 12.81 13.37
C ARG A 88 -6.19 11.58 14.29
N ASN A 89 -7.12 10.69 14.01
CA ASN A 89 -7.13 9.34 14.54
C ASN A 89 -6.37 8.45 13.55
N GLY A 90 -5.04 8.50 13.65
CA GLY A 90 -4.12 7.35 13.54
C GLY A 90 -4.15 6.38 12.35
N SER A 91 -5.03 6.50 11.36
CA SER A 91 -5.03 5.61 10.20
C SER A 91 -4.25 6.25 9.06
N THR A 92 -2.92 6.31 9.22
CA THR A 92 -2.00 6.84 8.21
C THR A 92 -1.83 5.93 6.99
N ASN A 93 -2.56 4.83 6.89
CA ASN A 93 -2.38 3.85 5.82
C ASN A 93 -3.69 3.57 5.09
N GLY A 94 -3.78 4.16 3.89
CA GLY A 94 -4.66 3.69 2.82
C GLY A 94 -5.89 4.55 2.64
N GLY A 95 -6.01 5.14 1.45
CA GLY A 95 -7.23 5.77 0.93
C GLY A 95 -8.37 4.78 0.70
N ILE A 96 -8.66 3.95 1.70
CA ILE A 96 -9.83 3.11 1.77
C ILE A 96 -10.98 4.08 2.02
N ILE A 97 -11.77 4.33 0.98
CA ILE A 97 -13.08 4.96 1.11
C ILE A 97 -13.78 4.24 2.28
N PRO A 98 -14.17 4.94 3.36
CA PRO A 98 -14.77 4.29 4.51
C PRO A 98 -15.90 3.40 4.01
N GLN A 99 -15.94 2.13 4.44
CA GLN A 99 -16.96 1.19 3.95
C GLN A 99 -18.38 1.73 4.16
N ASP A 100 -18.56 2.59 5.16
CA ASP A 100 -19.82 3.27 5.46
C ASP A 100 -20.27 4.21 4.32
N VAL A 101 -19.31 4.88 3.64
CA VAL A 101 -19.62 5.72 2.47
C VAL A 101 -20.11 4.87 1.31
N LEU A 102 -19.45 3.73 1.04
CA LEU A 102 -19.88 2.80 0.00
C LEU A 102 -21.27 2.20 0.26
N ARG A 103 -21.62 1.96 1.53
CA ARG A 103 -22.96 1.47 1.92
C ARG A 103 -24.06 2.51 1.75
N SER A 104 -23.72 3.79 1.90
CA SER A 104 -24.68 4.90 1.76
C SER A 104 -24.92 5.32 0.31
N MET A 105 -24.02 4.96 -0.63
CA MET A 105 -24.16 5.30 -2.04
C MET A 105 -25.19 4.39 -2.74
N ASP A 106 -25.96 4.97 -3.68
CA ASP A 106 -26.85 4.19 -4.56
C ASP A 106 -26.01 3.15 -5.32
N PRO A 107 -26.39 1.85 -5.33
CA PRO A 107 -25.69 0.83 -6.09
C PRO A 107 -25.47 1.20 -7.57
N LYS A 108 -26.39 1.98 -8.18
CA LYS A 108 -26.22 2.46 -9.56
C LYS A 108 -25.06 3.44 -9.71
N ASP A 109 -24.84 4.29 -8.72
CA ASP A 109 -23.75 5.26 -8.71
C ASP A 109 -22.40 4.57 -8.53
N VAL A 110 -22.34 3.60 -7.62
CA VAL A 110 -21.17 2.74 -7.45
C VAL A 110 -20.83 2.05 -8.78
N GLN A 111 -21.82 1.48 -9.47
CA GLN A 111 -21.61 0.85 -10.78
C GLN A 111 -21.10 1.83 -11.85
N ARG A 112 -21.62 3.07 -11.89
CA ARG A 112 -21.13 4.12 -12.80
C ARG A 112 -19.68 4.51 -12.50
N VAL A 113 -19.33 4.69 -11.24
CA VAL A 113 -17.95 5.02 -10.82
C VAL A 113 -17.00 3.86 -11.14
N VAL A 114 -17.39 2.63 -10.85
CA VAL A 114 -16.57 1.44 -11.14
C VAL A 114 -16.36 1.29 -12.64
N SER A 115 -17.41 1.37 -13.45
CA SER A 115 -17.29 1.27 -14.92
C SER A 115 -16.40 2.37 -15.51
N SER A 116 -16.55 3.62 -15.06
CA SER A 116 -15.66 4.71 -15.46
C SER A 116 -14.20 4.46 -15.04
N THR A 117 -13.98 3.94 -13.84
CA THR A 117 -12.64 3.65 -13.31
C THR A 117 -11.98 2.51 -14.09
N VAL A 118 -12.73 1.45 -14.44
CA VAL A 118 -12.27 0.33 -15.27
C VAL A 118 -11.88 0.78 -16.68
N ILE A 119 -12.58 1.79 -17.24
CA ILE A 119 -12.22 2.38 -18.53
C ILE A 119 -10.94 3.21 -18.39
N ALA A 120 -10.85 4.08 -17.38
CA ALA A 120 -9.68 4.92 -17.14
C ALA A 120 -8.41 4.09 -16.87
N SER A 121 -8.55 2.96 -16.16
CA SER A 121 -7.40 2.11 -15.81
C SER A 121 -6.79 1.36 -16.99
N ARG A 122 -7.43 1.36 -18.17
CA ARG A 122 -6.88 0.73 -19.39
C ARG A 122 -5.63 1.43 -19.92
N VAL A 123 -5.43 2.70 -19.56
CA VAL A 123 -4.30 3.52 -20.01
C VAL A 123 -3.07 3.29 -19.12
N TYR A 124 -3.25 2.74 -17.92
CA TYR A 124 -2.15 2.54 -16.99
C TYR A 124 -1.34 1.29 -17.32
N LYS A 125 -0.02 1.44 -17.27
CA LYS A 125 0.94 0.37 -17.52
C LYS A 125 1.18 -0.42 -16.24
N VAL A 126 1.19 -1.75 -16.35
CA VAL A 126 1.67 -2.63 -15.27
C VAL A 126 3.18 -2.45 -15.13
N LEU A 127 3.62 -2.08 -13.93
CA LEU A 127 5.01 -1.84 -13.56
C LEU A 127 5.65 -3.18 -13.22
N ASN A 128 6.96 -3.27 -13.39
CA ASN A 128 7.73 -4.46 -12.99
C ASN A 128 7.78 -4.55 -11.45
N PRO A 129 7.80 -5.77 -10.87
CA PRO A 129 7.87 -5.96 -9.42
C PRO A 129 9.07 -5.27 -8.78
N GLU A 130 10.23 -5.33 -9.42
CA GLU A 130 11.46 -4.64 -8.97
C GLU A 130 11.25 -3.12 -8.87
N HIS A 131 10.51 -2.53 -9.81
CA HIS A 131 10.24 -1.11 -9.80
C HIS A 131 9.29 -0.73 -8.66
N ILE A 132 8.28 -1.56 -8.38
CA ILE A 132 7.36 -1.36 -7.25
C ILE A 132 8.12 -1.38 -5.93
N GLU A 133 9.05 -2.31 -5.75
CA GLU A 133 9.89 -2.38 -4.54
C GLU A 133 10.76 -1.13 -4.40
N SER A 134 11.37 -0.66 -5.49
CA SER A 134 12.15 0.58 -5.47
C SER A 134 11.30 1.81 -5.10
N LEU A 135 10.08 1.91 -5.65
CA LEU A 135 9.14 2.99 -5.34
C LEU A 135 8.67 2.95 -3.89
N LYS A 136 8.42 1.76 -3.34
CA LYS A 136 8.05 1.58 -1.92
C LYS A 136 9.19 1.99 -0.98
N LYS A 137 10.43 1.61 -1.30
CA LYS A 137 11.62 2.05 -0.53
C LYS A 137 11.79 3.57 -0.59
N GLU A 138 11.61 4.18 -1.77
CA GLU A 138 11.65 5.65 -1.92
C GLU A 138 10.52 6.33 -1.13
N GLN A 139 9.30 5.78 -1.18
CA GLN A 139 8.15 6.27 -0.42
C GLN A 139 8.44 6.29 1.09
N GLU A 140 8.96 5.19 1.64
CA GLU A 140 9.32 5.08 3.05
C GLU A 140 10.42 6.10 3.43
N GLY A 141 11.48 6.20 2.62
CA GLY A 141 12.55 7.17 2.84
C GLY A 141 12.06 8.62 2.81
N LEU A 142 11.16 8.96 1.89
CA LEU A 142 10.53 10.28 1.82
C LEU A 142 9.62 10.55 3.00
N GLN A 143 8.88 9.55 3.49
CA GLN A 143 8.04 9.68 4.66
C GLN A 143 8.88 9.98 5.91
N GLN A 144 9.95 9.20 6.13
CA GLN A 144 10.91 9.46 7.22
C GLN A 144 11.54 10.86 7.09
N PHE A 145 11.86 11.28 5.87
CA PHE A 145 12.40 12.63 5.62
C PHE A 145 11.40 13.74 5.97
N VAL A 146 10.13 13.60 5.58
CA VAL A 146 9.07 14.57 5.92
C VAL A 146 8.87 14.63 7.44
N GLU A 147 8.88 13.49 8.12
CA GLU A 147 8.81 13.43 9.59
C GLU A 147 9.99 14.15 10.25
N ALA A 148 11.22 13.92 9.77
CA ALA A 148 12.41 14.62 10.25
C ALA A 148 12.33 16.14 10.01
N MET A 149 11.84 16.59 8.84
CA MET A 149 11.63 18.01 8.55
C MET A 149 10.55 18.63 9.44
N ASN A 150 9.49 17.90 9.78
CA ASN A 150 8.46 18.38 10.71
C ASN A 150 9.02 18.56 12.12
N VAL A 151 9.87 17.65 12.59
CA VAL A 151 10.59 17.80 13.88
C VAL A 151 11.51 19.02 13.83
N SER A 152 12.26 19.20 12.74
CA SER A 152 13.13 20.37 12.55
C SER A 152 12.34 21.68 12.54
N LEU A 153 11.19 21.71 11.86
CA LEU A 153 10.29 22.87 11.79
C LEU A 153 9.76 23.24 13.18
N HIS A 154 9.40 22.25 13.99
CA HIS A 154 8.94 22.45 15.36
C HIS A 154 10.02 23.07 16.25
N ILE A 155 11.28 22.63 16.09
CA ILE A 155 12.42 23.21 16.81
C ILE A 155 12.65 24.68 16.42
N GLU A 156 12.69 24.98 15.13
CA GLU A 156 12.88 26.36 14.63
C GLU A 156 11.72 27.28 15.04
N THR A 157 10.49 26.77 15.08
CA THR A 157 9.33 27.51 15.60
C THR A 157 9.56 27.90 17.07
N ARG A 158 10.03 26.97 17.90
CA ARG A 158 10.36 27.27 19.31
C ARG A 158 11.52 28.25 19.44
N MET A 159 12.53 28.18 18.56
CA MET A 159 13.64 29.15 18.54
C MET A 159 13.18 30.55 18.15
N ARG A 160 12.25 30.65 17.19
CA ARG A 160 11.61 31.92 16.80
C ARG A 160 10.85 32.54 17.96
N ASP A 161 10.03 31.75 18.65
CA ASP A 161 9.24 32.22 19.79
C ASP A 161 10.13 32.63 20.98
N ALA A 162 11.23 31.90 21.23
CA ALA A 162 12.24 32.27 22.22
C ALA A 162 12.95 33.58 21.86
N SER A 163 13.30 33.78 20.58
CA SER A 163 13.91 35.02 20.09
C SER A 163 12.97 36.21 20.27
N TYR A 164 11.67 36.02 20.01
CA TYR A 164 10.67 37.06 20.25
C TYR A 164 10.54 37.43 21.73
N SER A 165 10.54 36.44 22.63
CA SER A 165 10.56 36.66 24.08
C SER A 165 11.80 37.43 24.53
N LEU A 166 12.96 37.11 23.94
CA LEU A 166 14.24 37.77 24.24
C LEU A 166 14.25 39.23 23.77
N ILE A 167 13.69 39.53 22.59
CA ILE A 167 13.51 40.90 22.10
C ILE A 167 12.70 41.72 23.10
N ARG A 168 11.54 41.22 23.53
CA ARG A 168 10.68 41.89 24.51
C ARG A 168 11.39 42.16 25.82
N LEU A 169 12.20 41.22 26.30
CA LEU A 169 12.99 41.39 27.51
C LEU A 169 14.05 42.49 27.36
N HIS A 170 14.76 42.55 26.23
CA HIS A 170 15.77 43.57 25.99
C HIS A 170 15.18 44.96 25.73
N GLU A 171 13.98 45.04 25.15
CA GLU A 171 13.21 46.28 25.03
C GLU A 171 12.84 46.84 26.41
N CYS A 172 12.34 46.00 27.32
CA CYS A 172 12.05 46.41 28.70
C CYS A 172 13.30 46.91 29.45
N ASN A 173 14.47 46.34 29.13
CA ASN A 173 15.75 46.71 29.74
C ASN A 173 16.49 47.86 29.01
N LEU A 174 15.88 48.44 27.96
CA LEU A 174 16.44 49.53 27.14
C LEU A 174 17.83 49.23 26.52
N ASN A 175 18.18 47.95 26.32
CA ASN A 175 19.46 47.56 25.75
C ASN A 175 19.39 47.40 24.22
N ILE A 176 19.62 48.51 23.51
CA ILE A 176 19.45 48.61 22.05
C ILE A 176 20.31 47.61 21.27
N ASP A 177 21.56 47.39 21.70
CA ASP A 177 22.48 46.50 20.98
C ASP A 177 22.07 45.03 21.13
N ALA A 178 21.57 44.65 22.31
CA ALA A 178 21.02 43.32 22.54
C ALA A 178 19.74 43.07 21.74
N VAL A 179 18.86 44.09 21.62
CA VAL A 179 17.67 44.02 20.75
C VAL A 179 18.06 43.77 19.29
N LYS A 180 19.05 44.52 18.76
CA LYS A 180 19.52 44.33 17.38
C LYS A 180 20.07 42.93 17.14
N ALA A 181 20.84 42.39 18.08
CA ALA A 181 21.36 41.03 18.00
C ALA A 181 20.25 39.97 18.01
N ALA A 182 19.28 40.09 18.92
CA ALA A 182 18.13 39.18 19.01
C ALA A 182 17.25 39.28 17.75
N ASN A 183 17.07 40.47 17.18
CA ASN A 183 16.35 40.65 15.93
C ASN A 183 17.06 39.99 14.74
N SER A 184 18.39 40.07 14.67
CA SER A 184 19.16 39.33 13.66
C SER A 184 18.99 37.81 13.78
N GLN A 185 18.88 37.28 15.01
CA GLN A 185 18.61 35.85 15.25
C GLN A 185 17.19 35.47 14.82
N LEU A 186 16.20 36.34 15.07
CA LEU A 186 14.83 36.15 14.63
C LEU A 186 14.74 36.07 13.09
N HIS A 187 15.42 36.96 12.38
CA HIS A 187 15.46 36.90 10.91
C HIS A 187 16.16 35.64 10.40
N ALA A 188 17.27 35.23 11.01
CA ALA A 188 17.98 34.02 10.62
C ALA A 188 17.16 32.74 10.83
N THR A 189 16.45 32.62 11.96
CA THR A 189 15.55 31.48 12.25
C THR A 189 14.34 31.46 11.33
N THR A 190 13.75 32.62 11.03
CA THR A 190 12.62 32.73 10.08
C THR A 190 13.04 32.27 8.68
N PHE A 191 14.20 32.70 8.19
CA PHE A 191 14.70 32.27 6.87
C PHE A 191 14.96 30.75 6.82
N LYS A 192 15.49 30.15 7.90
CA LYS A 192 15.64 28.69 7.99
C LYS A 192 14.31 27.96 8.01
N MET A 193 13.32 28.50 8.72
CA MET A 193 11.96 27.97 8.76
C MET A 193 11.37 27.88 7.34
N ASP A 194 11.48 28.95 6.55
CA ASP A 194 11.00 28.97 5.16
C ASP A 194 11.69 27.91 4.29
N GLN A 195 13.00 27.72 4.45
CA GLN A 195 13.74 26.66 3.75
C GLN A 195 13.27 25.25 4.12
N ILE A 196 12.99 25.00 5.40
CA ILE A 196 12.48 23.70 5.88
C ILE A 196 11.09 23.44 5.30
N VAL A 197 10.21 24.44 5.33
CA VAL A 197 8.86 24.34 4.75
C VAL A 197 8.93 24.01 3.26
N GLN A 198 9.78 24.72 2.50
CA GLN A 198 9.93 24.48 1.07
C GLN A 198 10.42 23.05 0.77
N LYS A 199 11.43 22.57 1.50
CA LYS A 199 11.95 21.20 1.34
C LYS A 199 10.94 20.12 1.73
N SER A 200 10.24 20.32 2.84
CA SER A 200 9.17 19.43 3.29
C SER A 200 8.05 19.34 2.24
N GLN A 201 7.65 20.49 1.70
CA GLN A 201 6.65 20.57 0.64
C GLN A 201 7.11 19.82 -0.61
N GLN A 202 8.34 20.05 -1.09
CA GLN A 202 8.90 19.33 -2.24
C GLN A 202 8.90 17.81 -2.03
N ALA A 203 9.30 17.34 -0.86
CA ALA A 203 9.27 15.92 -0.51
C ALA A 203 7.84 15.36 -0.52
N MET A 204 6.87 16.12 -0.01
CA MET A 204 5.46 15.75 -0.02
C MET A 204 4.89 15.65 -1.45
N TRP A 205 5.24 16.59 -2.35
CA TRP A 205 4.86 16.48 -3.77
C TRP A 205 5.42 15.21 -4.42
N ARG A 206 6.68 14.88 -4.14
CA ARG A 206 7.31 13.66 -4.64
C ARG A 206 6.63 12.40 -4.08
N LEU A 207 6.30 12.40 -2.79
CA LEU A 207 5.58 11.32 -2.12
C LEU A 207 4.21 11.07 -2.76
N MET A 208 3.43 12.12 -3.00
CA MET A 208 2.12 12.03 -3.66
C MET A 208 2.23 11.51 -5.10
N ALA A 209 3.28 11.89 -5.82
CA ALA A 209 3.53 11.37 -7.17
C ALA A 209 3.81 9.86 -7.15
N ILE A 210 4.61 9.37 -6.19
CA ILE A 210 4.89 7.94 -6.03
C ILE A 210 3.63 7.17 -5.64
N GLN A 211 2.85 7.68 -4.68
CA GLN A 211 1.57 7.07 -4.29
C GLN A 211 0.61 6.95 -5.48
N ARG A 212 0.53 7.99 -6.31
CA ARG A 212 -0.28 7.96 -7.54
C ARG A 212 0.19 6.89 -8.50
N LEU A 213 1.50 6.72 -8.69
CA LEU A 213 2.06 5.67 -9.56
C LEU A 213 1.74 4.27 -9.02
N LEU A 214 1.86 4.06 -7.71
CA LEU A 214 1.51 2.79 -7.07
C LEU A 214 0.02 2.45 -7.23
N LEU A 215 -0.87 3.42 -7.01
CA LEU A 215 -2.32 3.23 -7.23
C LEU A 215 -2.66 2.98 -8.70
N GLN A 216 -1.99 3.66 -9.63
CA GLN A 216 -2.15 3.41 -11.07
C GLN A 216 -1.73 1.98 -11.45
N HIS A 217 -0.65 1.50 -10.86
CA HIS A 217 -0.21 0.13 -11.03
C HIS A 217 -1.23 -0.88 -10.47
N GLU A 218 -1.68 -0.68 -9.23
CA GLU A 218 -2.67 -1.56 -8.59
C GLU A 218 -3.98 -1.63 -9.39
N THR A 219 -4.46 -0.48 -9.86
CA THR A 219 -5.65 -0.43 -10.72
C THR A 219 -5.43 -1.11 -12.08
N ALA A 220 -4.22 -1.03 -12.65
CA ALA A 220 -3.87 -1.75 -13.88
C ALA A 220 -3.86 -3.28 -13.66
N VAL A 221 -3.28 -3.75 -12.55
CA VAL A 221 -3.24 -5.18 -12.18
C VAL A 221 -4.65 -5.72 -11.94
N LEU A 222 -5.49 -4.98 -11.20
CA LEU A 222 -6.88 -5.37 -10.96
C LEU A 222 -7.67 -5.45 -12.27
N ASN A 223 -7.49 -4.50 -13.20
CA ASN A 223 -8.13 -4.55 -14.51
C ASN A 223 -7.65 -5.76 -15.33
N ALA A 224 -6.35 -6.07 -15.31
CA ALA A 224 -5.81 -7.25 -15.98
C ALA A 224 -6.41 -8.55 -15.41
N GLY A 225 -6.54 -8.65 -14.09
CA GLY A 225 -7.19 -9.77 -13.41
C GLY A 225 -8.68 -9.89 -13.75
N LEU A 226 -9.41 -8.77 -13.75
CA LEU A 226 -10.83 -8.75 -14.12
C LEU A 226 -11.04 -9.24 -15.56
N ARG A 227 -10.19 -8.80 -16.51
CA ARG A 227 -10.26 -9.29 -17.90
C ARG A 227 -9.99 -10.77 -18.02
N ARG A 228 -9.08 -11.32 -17.21
CA ARG A 228 -8.81 -12.75 -17.18
C ARG A 228 -10.04 -13.52 -16.68
N LEU A 229 -10.64 -13.08 -15.58
CA LEU A 229 -11.87 -13.68 -15.05
C LEU A 229 -13.04 -13.58 -16.04
N ASP A 230 -13.19 -12.43 -16.72
CA ASP A 230 -14.22 -12.25 -17.75
C ASP A 230 -14.03 -13.22 -18.93
N ASN A 231 -12.79 -13.49 -19.33
CA ASN A 231 -12.49 -14.45 -20.39
C ASN A 231 -12.79 -15.89 -19.92
N GLU A 232 -12.33 -16.29 -18.74
CA GLU A 232 -12.61 -17.61 -18.17
C GLU A 232 -14.13 -17.84 -17.99
N ASN A 233 -14.86 -16.82 -17.55
CA ASN A 233 -16.32 -16.88 -17.42
C ASN A 233 -17.04 -17.01 -18.77
N ARG A 234 -16.54 -16.33 -19.81
CA ARG A 234 -17.02 -16.50 -21.20
C ARG A 234 -16.76 -17.90 -21.72
N ASP A 235 -15.62 -18.49 -21.39
CA ASP A 235 -15.23 -19.84 -21.81
C ASP A 235 -16.11 -20.89 -21.11
N LEU A 236 -16.33 -20.72 -19.81
CA LEU A 236 -17.27 -21.53 -19.03
C LEU A 236 -18.70 -21.43 -19.58
N SER A 237 -19.17 -20.22 -19.90
CA SER A 237 -20.50 -20.02 -20.50
C SER A 237 -20.65 -20.75 -21.84
N ARG A 238 -19.59 -20.74 -22.68
CA ARG A 238 -19.57 -21.50 -23.93
C ARG A 238 -19.56 -23.02 -23.68
N ALA A 239 -18.79 -23.49 -22.72
CA ALA A 239 -18.76 -24.90 -22.34
C ALA A 239 -20.13 -25.38 -21.84
N VAL A 240 -20.83 -24.59 -21.01
CA VAL A 240 -22.18 -24.87 -20.53
C VAL A 240 -23.16 -24.96 -21.69
N MET A 241 -23.18 -24.00 -22.61
CA MET A 241 -24.03 -24.08 -23.81
C MET A 241 -23.72 -25.32 -24.65
N ASN A 242 -22.45 -25.67 -24.85
CA ASN A 242 -22.06 -26.86 -25.59
C ASN A 242 -22.57 -28.15 -24.90
N LEU A 243 -22.46 -28.25 -23.58
CA LEU A 243 -23.01 -29.40 -22.83
C LEU A 243 -24.54 -29.48 -22.90
N GLU A 244 -25.23 -28.34 -22.88
CA GLU A 244 -26.68 -28.30 -23.07
C GLU A 244 -27.08 -28.78 -24.47
N THR A 245 -26.35 -28.37 -25.51
CA THR A 245 -26.59 -28.86 -26.88
C THR A 245 -26.28 -30.35 -27.03
N ALA A 246 -25.17 -30.83 -26.46
CA ALA A 246 -24.81 -32.25 -26.46
C ALA A 246 -25.84 -33.10 -25.72
N ARG A 247 -26.36 -32.61 -24.58
CA ARG A 247 -27.45 -33.26 -23.84
C ARG A 247 -28.76 -33.28 -24.65
N GLY A 248 -28.99 -32.26 -25.48
CA GLY A 248 -30.10 -32.23 -26.44
C GLY A 248 -29.96 -33.32 -27.50
N GLN A 249 -28.78 -33.42 -28.11
CA GLN A 249 -28.44 -34.43 -29.12
C GLN A 249 -28.54 -35.86 -28.55
N GLU A 250 -28.01 -36.11 -27.35
CA GLU A 250 -28.09 -37.42 -26.70
C GLU A 250 -29.56 -37.85 -26.46
N LYS A 251 -30.44 -36.92 -26.11
CA LYS A 251 -31.88 -37.21 -25.98
C LYS A 251 -32.51 -37.55 -27.33
N GLU A 252 -32.13 -36.85 -28.39
CA GLU A 252 -32.61 -37.12 -29.75
C GLU A 252 -32.12 -38.47 -30.26
N GLU A 253 -30.85 -38.80 -30.08
CA GLU A 253 -30.28 -40.11 -30.39
C GLU A 253 -30.98 -41.22 -29.60
N LYS A 254 -31.23 -41.04 -28.30
CA LYS A 254 -32.01 -42.00 -27.50
C LYS A 254 -33.42 -42.21 -28.05
N LEU A 255 -34.08 -41.15 -28.52
CA LEU A 255 -35.39 -41.29 -29.18
C LEU A 255 -35.27 -42.01 -30.52
N ARG A 256 -34.20 -41.77 -31.27
CA ARG A 256 -33.92 -42.44 -32.55
C ARG A 256 -33.69 -43.94 -32.35
N TRP A 257 -32.82 -44.31 -31.41
CA TRP A 257 -32.59 -45.70 -31.01
C TRP A 257 -33.86 -46.38 -30.51
N LYS A 258 -34.69 -45.70 -29.71
CA LYS A 258 -36.00 -46.23 -29.30
C LYS A 258 -36.90 -46.52 -30.49
N LYS A 259 -37.01 -45.60 -31.45
CA LYS A 259 -37.81 -45.80 -32.67
C LYS A 259 -37.29 -46.96 -33.52
N GLU A 260 -35.98 -47.05 -33.71
CA GLU A 260 -35.35 -48.15 -34.45
C GLU A 260 -35.54 -49.49 -33.73
N HIS A 261 -35.39 -49.53 -32.41
CA HIS A 261 -35.64 -50.73 -31.62
C HIS A 261 -37.11 -51.18 -31.72
N THR A 262 -38.08 -50.26 -31.67
CA THR A 262 -39.48 -50.60 -31.89
C THR A 262 -39.70 -51.14 -33.31
N ARG A 263 -39.06 -50.55 -34.32
CA ARG A 263 -39.12 -51.04 -35.71
C ARG A 263 -38.55 -52.45 -35.87
N LEU A 264 -37.37 -52.72 -35.29
CA LEU A 264 -36.74 -54.05 -35.33
C LEU A 264 -37.61 -55.09 -34.60
N LYS A 265 -38.21 -54.73 -33.47
CA LYS A 265 -39.12 -55.60 -32.72
C LYS A 265 -40.39 -55.95 -33.51
N VAL A 266 -40.92 -55.02 -34.30
CA VAL A 266 -42.06 -55.30 -35.19
C VAL A 266 -41.65 -56.21 -36.34
N GLN A 267 -40.46 -56.02 -36.92
CA GLN A 267 -39.94 -56.89 -37.97
C GLN A 267 -39.71 -58.32 -37.46
N SER A 268 -39.16 -58.50 -36.26
CA SER A 268 -38.90 -59.84 -35.72
C SER A 268 -40.20 -60.64 -35.48
N ILE A 269 -41.29 -59.98 -35.06
CA ILE A 269 -42.61 -60.62 -34.89
C ILE A 269 -43.18 -61.11 -36.24
N LEU A 270 -42.96 -60.36 -37.33
CA LEU A 270 -43.40 -60.75 -38.68
C LEU A 270 -42.56 -61.88 -39.29
N LEU A 271 -41.32 -62.06 -38.83
CA LEU A 271 -40.36 -63.02 -39.36
C LEU A 271 -40.24 -64.31 -38.54
N THR A 272 -40.96 -64.46 -37.43
CA THR A 272 -41.10 -65.76 -36.74
C THR A 272 -42.19 -66.58 -37.44
N PRO A 273 -41.84 -67.54 -38.33
CA PRO A 273 -42.82 -68.46 -38.90
C PRO A 273 -43.45 -69.24 -37.75
N THR A 274 -44.75 -69.08 -37.59
CA THR A 274 -45.55 -69.88 -36.67
C THR A 274 -45.60 -71.29 -37.24
N SER A 275 -44.68 -72.16 -36.80
CA SER A 275 -44.71 -73.58 -37.15
C SER A 275 -45.92 -74.22 -36.46
N PRO A 276 -46.91 -74.75 -37.19
CA PRO A 276 -47.95 -75.55 -36.56
C PRO A 276 -47.35 -76.86 -36.08
N ILE A 277 -47.60 -77.14 -34.80
CA ILE A 277 -47.32 -78.42 -34.13
C ILE A 277 -48.11 -79.51 -34.85
N THR A 278 -47.43 -80.53 -35.37
CA THR A 278 -48.05 -81.84 -35.61
C THR A 278 -47.03 -82.91 -35.26
N ALA A 279 -47.33 -83.64 -34.20
CA ALA A 279 -46.58 -84.81 -33.77
C ALA A 279 -46.77 -85.94 -34.79
N THR A 280 -45.69 -86.57 -35.26
CA THR A 280 -45.63 -88.04 -35.45
C THR A 280 -44.21 -88.50 -35.76
N ALA A 281 -43.97 -89.75 -35.37
CA ALA A 281 -42.70 -90.41 -35.16
C ALA A 281 -41.84 -90.69 -36.40
N ALA A 282 -40.56 -90.93 -36.12
CA ALA A 282 -39.62 -91.80 -36.82
C ALA A 282 -39.29 -91.47 -38.30
N SER A 283 -38.14 -90.85 -38.52
CA SER A 283 -37.17 -91.37 -39.50
C SER A 283 -35.82 -90.65 -39.36
N GLU A 284 -34.79 -91.47 -39.20
CA GLU A 284 -33.39 -91.12 -39.04
C GLU A 284 -32.82 -90.70 -40.42
N VAL A 285 -32.50 -89.42 -40.61
CA VAL A 285 -31.78 -88.90 -41.79
C VAL A 285 -30.73 -87.88 -41.33
N PRO A 286 -29.46 -88.01 -41.73
CA PRO A 286 -28.38 -87.13 -41.28
C PRO A 286 -28.38 -85.82 -42.10
N VAL A 287 -28.63 -84.69 -41.43
CA VAL A 287 -28.70 -83.34 -42.03
C VAL A 287 -27.50 -82.51 -41.55
N PRO A 288 -26.84 -81.74 -42.45
CA PRO A 288 -25.55 -81.09 -42.22
C PRO A 288 -25.58 -79.94 -41.18
N PRO A 289 -24.41 -79.58 -40.60
CA PRO A 289 -24.30 -78.66 -39.47
C PRO A 289 -24.77 -77.25 -39.83
N THR A 290 -25.79 -76.78 -39.13
CA THR A 290 -26.43 -75.48 -39.32
C THR A 290 -25.56 -74.34 -38.74
N PRO A 291 -25.20 -73.30 -39.52
CA PRO A 291 -24.28 -72.22 -39.10
C PRO A 291 -24.87 -71.19 -38.10
N GLN A 292 -26.11 -71.35 -37.64
CA GLN A 292 -26.75 -70.35 -36.75
C GLN A 292 -26.19 -70.31 -35.32
N LEU A 293 -25.57 -71.40 -34.84
CA LEU A 293 -25.00 -71.44 -33.49
C LEU A 293 -23.76 -70.54 -33.34
N GLN A 294 -22.99 -70.33 -34.42
CA GLN A 294 -21.81 -69.48 -34.38
C GLN A 294 -22.16 -67.99 -34.23
N LEU A 295 -23.24 -67.54 -34.88
CA LEU A 295 -23.68 -66.14 -34.80
C LEU A 295 -24.17 -65.78 -33.39
N VAL A 296 -24.91 -66.68 -32.73
CA VAL A 296 -25.40 -66.45 -31.36
C VAL A 296 -24.24 -66.44 -30.37
N GLN A 297 -23.24 -67.30 -30.56
CA GLN A 297 -22.03 -67.32 -29.75
C GLN A 297 -21.23 -66.01 -29.89
N GLU A 298 -21.11 -65.49 -31.11
CA GLU A 298 -20.43 -64.21 -31.37
C GLU A 298 -21.16 -63.04 -30.72
N GLN A 299 -22.50 -63.01 -30.80
CA GLN A 299 -23.31 -61.97 -30.18
C GLN A 299 -23.24 -61.99 -28.64
N LEU A 300 -23.18 -63.17 -28.02
CA LEU A 300 -22.95 -63.31 -26.57
C LEU A 300 -21.56 -62.82 -26.16
N SER A 301 -20.52 -63.15 -26.93
CA SER A 301 -19.16 -62.68 -26.65
C SER A 301 -19.02 -61.16 -26.77
N ALA A 302 -19.72 -60.54 -27.73
CA ALA A 302 -19.75 -59.08 -27.89
C ALA A 302 -20.45 -58.41 -26.70
N MET A 303 -21.58 -58.96 -26.23
CA MET A 303 -22.26 -58.46 -25.03
C MET A 303 -21.42 -58.62 -23.76
N GLU A 304 -20.69 -59.73 -23.62
CA GLU A 304 -19.81 -59.95 -22.48
C GLU A 304 -18.65 -58.95 -22.46
N ASN A 305 -18.06 -58.66 -23.63
CA ASN A 305 -17.01 -57.65 -23.75
C ASN A 305 -17.52 -56.24 -23.44
N TYR A 306 -18.72 -55.88 -23.91
CA TYR A 306 -19.33 -54.59 -23.58
C TYR A 306 -19.61 -54.46 -22.07
N ALA A 307 -20.08 -55.53 -21.42
CA ALA A 307 -20.29 -55.54 -19.98
C ALA A 307 -18.97 -55.37 -19.20
N LYS A 308 -17.88 -55.97 -19.68
CA LYS A 308 -16.53 -55.80 -19.11
C LYS A 308 -16.04 -54.36 -19.27
N GLU A 309 -16.14 -53.78 -20.46
CA GLU A 309 -15.75 -52.39 -20.72
C GLU A 309 -16.54 -51.41 -19.85
N LEU A 310 -17.86 -51.62 -19.71
CA LEU A 310 -18.70 -50.79 -18.84
C LEU A 310 -18.30 -50.92 -17.36
N SER A 311 -17.91 -52.12 -16.92
CA SER A 311 -17.45 -52.34 -15.54
C SER A 311 -16.11 -51.66 -15.25
N GLU A 312 -15.22 -51.61 -16.24
CA GLU A 312 -13.92 -50.94 -16.14
C GLU A 312 -14.08 -49.41 -16.11
N ASP A 313 -14.98 -48.85 -16.92
CA ASP A 313 -15.31 -47.42 -16.89
C ASP A 313 -15.96 -46.98 -15.56
N VAL A 314 -16.79 -47.84 -14.96
CA VAL A 314 -17.34 -47.59 -13.60
C VAL A 314 -16.22 -47.57 -12.56
N LEU A 315 -15.29 -48.51 -12.61
CA LEU A 315 -14.13 -48.56 -11.72
C LEU A 315 -13.25 -47.31 -11.86
N GLN A 316 -12.96 -46.87 -13.10
CA GLN A 316 -12.18 -45.64 -13.34
C GLN A 316 -12.89 -44.39 -12.82
N LYS A 317 -14.22 -44.34 -12.92
CA LYS A 317 -15.01 -43.21 -12.39
C LYS A 317 -15.03 -43.21 -10.87
N ASP A 318 -15.09 -44.37 -10.23
CA ASP A 318 -15.01 -44.49 -8.77
C ASP A 318 -13.63 -44.07 -8.24
N GLU A 319 -12.55 -44.40 -8.95
CA GLU A 319 -11.19 -43.94 -8.62
C GLU A 319 -11.09 -42.40 -8.70
N LYS A 320 -11.56 -41.80 -9.80
CA LYS A 320 -11.62 -40.33 -9.96
C LYS A 320 -12.49 -39.64 -8.90
N LEU A 321 -13.61 -40.26 -8.52
CA LEU A 321 -14.45 -39.75 -7.43
C LEU A 321 -13.72 -39.84 -6.07
N GLY A 322 -12.88 -40.86 -5.87
CA GLY A 322 -11.99 -40.97 -4.72
C GLY A 322 -10.97 -39.83 -4.67
N GLU A 323 -10.29 -39.54 -5.78
CA GLU A 323 -9.33 -38.43 -5.90
C GLU A 323 -10.00 -37.08 -5.59
N LEU A 324 -11.12 -36.78 -6.24
CA LEU A 324 -11.87 -35.53 -6.02
C LEU A 324 -12.35 -35.38 -4.57
N ARG A 325 -12.75 -36.48 -3.91
CA ARG A 325 -13.08 -36.46 -2.47
C ARG A 325 -11.86 -36.15 -1.61
N SER A 326 -10.69 -36.67 -1.97
CA SER A 326 -9.43 -36.38 -1.26
C SER A 326 -9.04 -34.91 -1.39
N GLU A 327 -9.17 -34.33 -2.60
CA GLU A 327 -8.93 -32.90 -2.84
C GLU A 327 -9.89 -32.02 -2.04
N LEU A 328 -11.17 -32.39 -2.00
CA LEU A 328 -12.17 -31.64 -1.24
C LEU A 328 -11.88 -31.65 0.28
N VAL A 329 -11.36 -32.76 0.80
CA VAL A 329 -10.92 -32.87 2.21
C VAL A 329 -9.68 -31.99 2.45
N ALA A 330 -8.72 -31.98 1.53
CA ALA A 330 -7.52 -31.13 1.64
C ALA A 330 -7.87 -29.63 1.61
N VAL A 331 -8.74 -29.22 0.69
CA VAL A 331 -9.21 -27.83 0.60
C VAL A 331 -9.98 -27.42 1.86
N LYS A 332 -10.79 -28.33 2.43
CA LYS A 332 -11.48 -28.08 3.68
C LYS A 332 -10.52 -27.90 4.86
N GLY A 333 -9.49 -28.75 4.98
CA GLY A 333 -8.46 -28.59 6.01
C GLY A 333 -7.72 -27.25 5.89
N TRP A 334 -7.39 -26.84 4.67
CA TRP A 334 -6.77 -25.52 4.43
C TRP A 334 -7.68 -24.35 4.82
N ALA A 335 -8.98 -24.45 4.56
CA ALA A 335 -9.94 -23.43 4.96
C ALA A 335 -10.07 -23.33 6.49
N ASP A 336 -10.11 -24.47 7.20
CA ASP A 336 -10.16 -24.53 8.66
C ASP A 336 -8.88 -23.93 9.29
N ASP A 337 -7.70 -24.25 8.73
CA ASP A 337 -6.41 -23.68 9.17
C ASP A 337 -6.34 -22.16 8.94
N PHE A 338 -6.87 -21.68 7.82
CA PHE A 338 -6.93 -20.27 7.50
C PHE A 338 -7.87 -19.51 8.46
N GLU A 339 -9.03 -20.09 8.80
CA GLU A 339 -9.95 -19.52 9.78
C GLU A 339 -9.31 -19.46 11.18
N ALA A 340 -8.61 -20.52 11.60
CA ALA A 340 -7.86 -20.53 12.86
C ALA A 340 -6.78 -19.44 12.90
N SER A 341 -6.06 -19.22 11.81
CA SER A 341 -5.04 -18.17 11.68
C SER A 341 -5.65 -16.76 11.79
N LEU A 342 -6.82 -16.53 11.18
CA LEU A 342 -7.56 -15.27 11.32
C LEU A 342 -8.02 -15.02 12.77
N GLN A 343 -8.50 -16.06 13.45
CA GLN A 343 -8.90 -15.94 14.85
C GLN A 343 -7.70 -15.66 15.76
N GLN A 344 -6.55 -16.27 15.49
CA GLN A 344 -5.32 -16.00 16.22
C GLN A 344 -4.82 -14.56 16.00
N ALA A 345 -4.80 -14.08 14.75
CA ALA A 345 -4.46 -12.69 14.45
C ALA A 345 -5.42 -11.69 15.12
N LYS A 346 -6.71 -12.03 15.22
CA LYS A 346 -7.70 -11.22 15.95
C LYS A 346 -7.45 -11.22 17.46
N LYS A 347 -7.05 -12.36 18.03
CA LYS A 347 -6.71 -12.46 19.45
C LYS A 347 -5.45 -11.67 19.79
N ASP A 348 -4.45 -11.73 18.92
CA ASP A 348 -3.17 -11.01 19.11
C ASP A 348 -3.36 -9.49 18.93
N SER A 349 -4.20 -9.06 17.98
CA SER A 349 -4.56 -7.64 17.81
C SER A 349 -5.54 -7.11 18.88
N SER A 350 -6.35 -7.97 19.48
CA SER A 350 -7.22 -7.64 20.61
C SER A 350 -6.51 -7.69 21.96
N SER A 351 -5.22 -8.02 22.01
CA SER A 351 -4.42 -7.92 23.23
C SER A 351 -4.08 -6.45 23.52
N ASP A 352 -5.11 -5.75 24.01
CA ASP A 352 -5.17 -4.39 24.57
C ASP A 352 -4.13 -4.14 25.69
N ALA A 353 -3.40 -5.18 26.09
CA ALA A 353 -2.26 -5.13 26.99
C ALA A 353 -1.10 -4.29 26.42
N THR A 354 -0.90 -4.25 25.09
CA THR A 354 0.18 -3.44 24.50
C THR A 354 -0.16 -1.94 24.53
N VAL A 355 -1.43 -1.58 24.31
CA VAL A 355 -1.90 -0.19 24.41
C VAL A 355 -1.84 0.29 25.87
N ALA A 356 -2.28 -0.54 26.83
CA ALA A 356 -2.20 -0.20 28.25
C ALA A 356 -0.76 -0.04 28.76
N VAL A 357 0.21 -0.83 28.26
CA VAL A 357 1.63 -0.70 28.62
C VAL A 357 2.26 0.56 28.00
N VAL A 358 1.91 0.90 26.77
CA VAL A 358 2.37 2.15 26.12
C VAL A 358 1.77 3.37 26.82
N GLU A 359 0.49 3.33 27.20
CA GLU A 359 -0.16 4.44 27.90
C GLU A 359 0.42 4.64 29.32
N LYS A 360 0.69 3.56 30.05
CA LYS A 360 1.39 3.63 31.36
C LYS A 360 2.79 4.22 31.24
N THR A 361 3.57 3.82 30.24
CA THR A 361 4.93 4.34 30.05
C THR A 361 4.93 5.81 29.64
N LEU A 362 3.95 6.26 28.85
CA LEU A 362 3.78 7.67 28.49
C LEU A 362 3.33 8.53 29.70
N GLN A 363 2.52 7.98 30.58
CA GLN A 363 2.09 8.61 31.83
C GLN A 363 3.26 8.72 32.85
N GLU A 364 4.12 7.70 32.93
CA GLU A 364 5.32 7.68 33.78
C GLU A 364 6.35 8.73 33.32
N GLN A 365 6.61 8.86 32.01
CA GLN A 365 7.52 9.87 31.47
C GLN A 365 7.01 11.30 31.69
N SER A 366 5.69 11.50 31.63
CA SER A 366 5.05 12.79 31.93
C SER A 366 5.23 13.19 33.41
N ARG A 367 5.22 12.22 34.35
CA ARG A 367 5.50 12.48 35.77
C ARG A 367 6.95 12.86 36.04
N LEU A 368 7.90 12.20 35.36
CA LEU A 368 9.34 12.48 35.54
C LEU A 368 9.74 13.85 34.99
N THR A 369 9.14 14.28 33.88
CA THR A 369 9.41 15.60 33.29
C THR A 369 8.87 16.76 34.13
N TYR A 370 7.74 16.58 34.82
CA TYR A 370 7.23 17.59 35.76
C TYR A 370 8.06 17.69 37.06
N SER A 371 8.55 16.56 37.57
CA SER A 371 9.32 16.53 38.82
C SER A 371 10.70 17.19 38.69
N ARG A 372 11.33 17.10 37.50
CA ARG A 372 12.67 17.66 37.25
C ARG A 372 12.71 19.19 37.15
N ARG A 373 11.56 19.88 37.05
CA ARG A 373 11.50 21.36 37.00
C ARG A 373 11.44 22.05 38.36
N ARG A 374 11.26 21.33 39.48
CA ARG A 374 11.10 21.96 40.82
C ARG A 374 12.36 22.03 41.67
N THR A 375 13.47 21.44 41.26
CA THR A 375 14.71 21.44 42.07
C THR A 375 15.94 21.74 41.21
N LEU A 376 16.06 22.97 40.72
CA LEU A 376 17.35 23.51 40.30
C LEU A 376 17.67 24.71 41.19
N PRO A 377 18.64 24.61 42.10
CA PRO A 377 19.14 25.77 42.83
C PRO A 377 19.78 26.74 41.83
N SER A 378 19.51 28.04 42.01
CA SER A 378 20.03 29.11 41.18
C SER A 378 21.55 29.12 41.18
N SER A 379 22.15 28.64 40.10
CA SER A 379 23.58 28.77 39.85
C SER A 379 23.94 30.25 39.60
N PRO A 380 25.00 30.79 40.23
CA PRO A 380 25.50 32.13 39.92
C PRO A 380 26.05 32.20 38.49
N PRO A 381 26.02 33.39 37.86
CA PRO A 381 26.40 33.59 36.47
C PRO A 381 27.92 33.39 36.25
N PRO A 382 28.33 32.80 35.11
CA PRO A 382 29.74 32.63 34.78
C PRO A 382 30.43 33.97 34.43
N PRO A 383 31.72 34.14 34.75
CA PRO A 383 32.46 35.35 34.46
C PRO A 383 32.73 35.50 32.95
N LEU A 384 32.54 36.73 32.47
CA LEU A 384 32.71 37.13 31.07
C LEU A 384 34.18 37.02 30.64
N LEU A 385 34.52 36.01 29.84
CA LEU A 385 35.81 35.95 29.15
C LEU A 385 35.77 36.81 27.88
N ALA A 386 36.61 37.85 27.88
CA ALA A 386 36.81 38.77 26.78
C ALA A 386 37.25 38.04 25.49
N ARG A 387 36.38 38.10 24.47
CA ARG A 387 36.61 37.50 23.16
C ARG A 387 37.51 38.40 22.31
N ARG A 388 38.78 38.02 22.18
CA ARG A 388 39.80 38.67 21.35
C ARG A 388 39.47 38.49 19.86
N VAL A 389 39.06 39.58 19.20
CA VAL A 389 38.78 39.66 17.76
C VAL A 389 40.12 39.67 17.00
N ARG A 390 40.35 38.66 16.14
CA ARG A 390 41.43 38.69 15.13
C ARG A 390 40.85 39.20 13.82
N GLN A 391 41.38 40.31 13.32
CA GLN A 391 41.09 40.88 12.01
C GLN A 391 41.80 40.05 10.93
N MET A 392 41.07 39.64 9.89
CA MET A 392 41.63 39.00 8.68
C MET A 392 41.59 40.01 7.54
N THR A 393 42.79 40.38 7.09
CA THR A 393 43.11 41.25 5.97
C THR A 393 42.78 40.63 4.62
N THR A 394 42.09 41.39 3.79
CA THR A 394 41.77 41.14 2.37
C THR A 394 42.95 41.45 1.44
N PRO A 395 43.24 40.64 0.40
CA PRO A 395 44.09 41.07 -0.70
C PRO A 395 43.32 41.43 -1.98
N ARG A 396 43.96 42.33 -2.71
CA ARG A 396 43.57 43.15 -3.87
C ARG A 396 43.55 42.33 -5.17
N PRO A 397 42.64 42.59 -6.15
CA PRO A 397 42.70 41.92 -7.44
C PRO A 397 43.61 42.67 -8.43
N LEU A 398 44.50 41.93 -9.09
CA LEU A 398 45.28 42.37 -10.25
C LEU A 398 44.53 42.04 -11.54
N THR A 399 44.41 43.06 -12.38
CA THR A 399 43.84 43.07 -13.73
C THR A 399 44.79 42.47 -14.78
N LEU A 400 44.19 42.05 -15.92
CA LEU A 400 44.71 41.86 -17.30
C LEU A 400 44.81 40.39 -17.78
N PRO A 401 44.85 40.12 -19.11
CA PRO A 401 44.22 40.79 -20.24
C PRO A 401 43.32 39.84 -21.07
N ARG A 402 42.52 40.45 -21.94
CA ARG A 402 41.48 39.87 -22.79
C ARG A 402 42.09 39.34 -24.09
N THR A 403 41.82 38.08 -24.46
CA THR A 403 42.15 37.52 -25.80
C THR A 403 40.89 37.39 -26.67
N PRO A 404 41.04 37.49 -28.01
CA PRO A 404 39.93 37.66 -28.94
C PRO A 404 39.28 36.32 -29.35
N ARG A 405 37.97 36.37 -29.60
CA ARG A 405 37.15 35.30 -30.18
C ARG A 405 37.33 35.28 -31.69
N LEU A 406 37.70 34.13 -32.24
CA LEU A 406 37.55 33.79 -33.66
C LEU A 406 36.10 33.37 -33.93
N LEU A 407 35.55 33.91 -35.00
CA LEU A 407 34.27 33.55 -35.63
C LEU A 407 34.52 32.48 -36.68
N GLU A 408 33.70 31.43 -36.69
CA GLU A 408 33.25 30.71 -37.88
C GLU A 408 31.76 30.43 -37.75
#